data_AF-A0AAP0HNC4-F1
#
_entry.id   AF-A0AAP0HNC4-F1
#
_cell.length_a   1.000
_cell.length_b   1.000
_cell.length_c   1.000
_cell.angle_alpha   90.00
_cell.angle_beta   90.00
_cell.angle_gamma   90.00
#
_symmetry.space_group_name_H-M   'P 1'
#
loop_
_entity.id
_entity.type
_entity.pdbx_description
1 polymer ?
#
loop_
_entity_poly.entity_id
_entity_poly.type
_entity_poly.pdbx_seq_one_letter_code
_entity_poly.pdbx_strand_id
1 'polypeptide(L)'
;MIRMVHEAVDFPSVESNNENIHNSCPNEETRKFQKILLDAEQPLYPECNEFTTLSFIVRLLNLKVLGGWSGKSFTMLLELLNDAFPIITKLPKTFYEAYKLIKDLGFTCETWDACPNNCILFKDKDKDLDSCIVCHASRYKELNGKVGLENNRGEKESAKRMRYFPLKSRLKR
;
A
#
# COMPACT_ATOMS: atom_id res chain seq x y z
N MET A 1 7.42 -2.81 18.30
CA MET A 1 6.88 -1.78 17.38
C MET A 1 5.94 -0.81 18.10
N ILE A 2 5.10 -1.25 19.04
CA ILE A 2 4.24 -0.39 19.89
C ILE A 2 5.06 0.58 20.79
N ARG A 3 6.29 0.22 21.19
CA ARG A 3 7.19 1.10 21.98
C ARG A 3 7.72 2.34 21.24
N MET A 4 7.70 2.38 19.90
CA MET A 4 8.23 3.54 19.16
C MET A 4 7.22 4.68 19.03
N VAL A 5 5.95 4.45 19.38
CA VAL A 5 4.88 5.46 19.31
C VAL A 5 4.65 6.11 20.68
N HIS A 6 4.88 5.38 21.78
CA HIS A 6 4.71 5.91 23.13
C HIS A 6 5.81 6.91 23.55
N GLU A 7 7.04 6.82 23.02
CA GLU A 7 8.13 7.77 23.35
C GLU A 7 7.94 9.17 22.72
N ALA A 8 6.97 9.35 21.81
CA ALA A 8 6.71 10.65 21.17
C ALA A 8 5.69 11.52 21.92
N VAL A 9 5.13 11.07 23.05
CA VAL A 9 3.98 11.72 23.72
C VAL A 9 4.33 12.30 25.10
N ASP A 10 5.52 12.02 25.65
CA ASP A 10 5.92 12.59 26.94
C ASP A 10 6.60 13.97 26.74
N PHE A 11 5.80 15.03 26.80
CA PHE A 11 6.28 16.41 26.96
C PHE A 11 6.60 16.68 28.44
N PRO A 12 7.84 17.03 28.83
CA PRO A 12 8.09 17.75 30.07
C PRO A 12 7.84 19.24 29.86
N SER A 13 7.03 19.81 30.75
CA SER A 13 6.74 21.22 30.91
C SER A 13 8.01 22.03 31.20
N VAL A 14 8.37 22.98 30.34
CA VAL A 14 9.25 24.11 30.70
C VAL A 14 8.68 25.39 30.08
N GLU A 15 8.44 26.37 30.95
CA GLU A 15 7.92 27.69 30.64
C GLU A 15 8.94 28.59 29.92
N SER A 16 8.40 29.46 29.05
CA SER A 16 8.85 30.81 28.68
C SER A 16 10.20 31.00 27.96
N ASN A 17 10.15 31.25 26.64
CA ASN A 17 10.23 32.62 26.09
C ASN A 17 10.20 32.66 24.54
N ASN A 18 9.38 33.60 24.06
CA ASN A 18 9.13 34.13 22.71
C ASN A 18 10.19 33.90 21.60
N GLU A 19 9.79 33.29 20.47
CA GLU A 19 9.52 33.99 19.19
C GLU A 19 9.13 32.99 18.07
N ASN A 20 7.89 33.12 17.59
CA ASN A 20 7.40 32.74 16.26
C ASN A 20 7.61 31.28 15.76
N ILE A 21 7.01 30.29 16.44
CA ILE A 21 6.72 29.00 15.80
C ILE A 21 5.42 29.14 15.03
N HIS A 22 5.53 29.19 13.70
CA HIS A 22 4.42 29.18 12.76
C HIS A 22 3.49 28.00 13.11
N ASN A 23 2.40 28.30 13.81
CA ASN A 23 1.38 27.34 14.21
C ASN A 23 0.61 26.93 12.94
N SER A 24 1.21 26.04 12.14
CA SER A 24 0.55 25.51 10.95
C SER A 24 -0.52 24.54 11.42
N CYS A 25 -1.77 25.03 11.51
CA CYS A 25 -2.95 24.20 11.56
C CYS A 25 -2.79 23.04 10.56
N PRO A 26 -2.96 21.77 10.97
CA PRO A 26 -2.77 20.67 10.05
C PRO A 26 -3.70 20.84 8.86
N ASN A 27 -3.08 20.80 7.68
CA ASN A 27 -3.73 20.67 6.37
C ASN A 27 -4.91 19.68 6.48
N GLU A 28 -6.04 19.96 5.81
CA GLU A 28 -7.22 19.09 5.80
C GLU A 28 -6.88 17.62 5.47
N GLU A 29 -5.93 17.37 4.57
CA GLU A 29 -5.40 16.05 4.24
C GLU A 29 -4.70 15.39 5.43
N THR A 30 -3.89 16.14 6.19
CA THR A 30 -3.19 15.65 7.38
C THR A 30 -4.21 15.24 8.46
N ARG A 31 -5.26 16.04 8.66
CA ARG A 31 -6.35 15.72 9.59
C ARG A 31 -7.11 14.45 9.17
N LYS A 32 -7.39 14.29 7.88
CA LYS A 32 -8.02 13.08 7.33
C LYS A 32 -7.15 11.84 7.56
N PHE A 33 -5.85 11.94 7.25
CA PHE A 33 -4.91 10.85 7.47
C PHE A 33 -4.82 10.44 8.94
N GLN A 34 -4.64 11.41 9.85
CA GLN A 34 -4.59 11.15 11.29
C GLN A 34 -5.87 10.48 11.79
N LYS A 35 -7.03 10.91 11.32
CA LYS A 35 -8.31 10.28 11.67
C LYS A 35 -8.36 8.82 11.24
N ILE A 36 -7.99 8.52 9.99
CA ILE A 36 -7.98 7.15 9.46
C ILE A 36 -7.00 6.28 10.25
N LEU A 37 -5.82 6.81 10.59
CA LEU A 37 -4.81 6.10 11.37
C LEU A 37 -5.34 5.77 12.77
N LEU A 38 -5.88 6.76 13.49
CA LEU A 38 -6.45 6.56 14.83
C LEU A 38 -7.60 5.56 14.82
N ASP A 39 -8.44 5.57 13.78
CA ASP A 39 -9.53 4.62 13.61
C ASP A 39 -9.03 3.20 13.36
N ALA A 40 -7.94 3.05 12.59
CA ALA A 40 -7.37 1.76 12.23
C ALA A 40 -6.48 1.15 13.32
N GLU A 41 -5.91 1.98 14.20
CA GLU A 41 -5.13 1.54 15.37
C GLU A 41 -6.02 1.10 16.55
N GLN A 42 -7.33 1.32 16.50
CA GLN A 42 -8.24 0.79 17.51
C GLN A 42 -8.17 -0.75 17.60
N PRO A 43 -8.41 -1.31 18.79
CA PRO A 43 -8.63 -2.74 18.97
C PRO A 43 -9.67 -3.28 17.99
N LEU A 44 -9.47 -4.50 17.49
CA LEU A 44 -10.37 -5.14 16.52
C LEU A 44 -11.81 -5.26 17.05
N TYR A 45 -11.94 -5.54 18.35
CA TYR A 45 -13.17 -5.55 19.13
C TYR A 45 -12.83 -5.09 20.57
N PRO A 46 -13.82 -4.74 21.41
CA PRO A 46 -13.58 -4.32 22.79
C PRO A 46 -12.72 -5.33 23.54
N GLU A 47 -11.72 -4.85 24.27
CA GLU A 47 -10.77 -5.67 25.05
C GLU A 47 -9.84 -6.58 24.22
N CYS A 48 -9.77 -6.42 22.89
CA CYS A 48 -8.80 -7.13 22.07
C CYS A 48 -7.38 -6.54 22.21
N ASN A 49 -6.49 -7.26 22.88
CA ASN A 49 -5.09 -6.84 23.06
C ASN A 49 -4.15 -7.34 21.96
N GLU A 50 -4.56 -8.34 21.17
CA GLU A 50 -3.69 -8.99 20.18
C GLU A 50 -3.74 -8.32 18.80
N PHE A 51 -4.90 -7.77 18.41
CA PHE A 51 -5.14 -7.24 17.08
C PHE A 51 -5.78 -5.86 17.12
N THR A 52 -5.18 -4.92 16.39
CA THR A 52 -5.85 -3.71 15.91
C THR A 52 -6.57 -3.99 14.60
N THR A 53 -7.55 -3.15 14.23
CA THR A 53 -8.24 -3.23 12.93
C THR A 53 -7.24 -3.26 11.76
N LEU A 54 -6.23 -2.38 11.79
CA LEU A 54 -5.19 -2.33 10.77
C LEU A 54 -4.39 -3.63 10.69
N SER A 55 -3.90 -4.12 11.84
CA SER A 55 -3.05 -5.31 11.89
C SER A 55 -3.79 -6.55 11.35
N PHE A 56 -5.08 -6.65 11.65
CA PHE A 56 -5.93 -7.74 11.19
C PHE A 56 -6.14 -7.68 9.67
N ILE A 57 -6.48 -6.50 9.13
CA ILE A 57 -6.69 -6.29 7.69
C ILE A 57 -5.40 -6.56 6.90
N VAL A 58 -4.24 -6.09 7.39
CA VAL A 58 -2.95 -6.35 6.74
C VAL A 58 -2.65 -7.85 6.67
N ARG A 59 -2.91 -8.60 7.76
CA ARG A 59 -2.73 -10.06 7.77
C ARG A 59 -3.69 -10.76 6.80
N LEU A 60 -4.95 -10.35 6.76
CA LEU A 60 -5.93 -10.88 5.80
C LEU A 60 -5.51 -10.62 4.35
N LEU A 61 -5.07 -9.40 4.02
CA LEU A 61 -4.58 -9.07 2.68
C LEU A 61 -3.33 -9.84 2.31
N ASN A 62 -2.43 -10.10 3.27
CA ASN A 62 -1.27 -10.95 3.05
C ASN A 62 -1.69 -12.39 2.73
N LEU A 63 -2.63 -12.95 3.50
CA LEU A 63 -3.22 -14.28 3.22
C LEU A 63 -3.87 -14.33 1.84
N LYS A 64 -4.61 -13.29 1.44
CA LYS A 64 -5.19 -13.18 0.10
C LYS A 64 -4.13 -13.30 -0.99
N VAL A 65 -3.00 -12.59 -0.84
CA VAL A 65 -1.92 -12.59 -1.82
C VAL A 65 -1.20 -13.93 -1.85
N LEU A 66 -0.83 -14.47 -0.69
CA LEU A 66 -0.12 -15.75 -0.57
C LEU A 66 -0.99 -16.93 -1.03
N GLY A 67 -2.28 -16.89 -0.73
CA GLY A 67 -3.26 -17.91 -1.12
C GLY A 67 -3.83 -17.73 -2.52
N GLY A 68 -3.46 -16.68 -3.25
CA GLY A 68 -3.96 -16.43 -4.61
C GLY A 68 -5.47 -16.18 -4.69
N TRP A 69 -6.09 -15.67 -3.62
CA TRP A 69 -7.54 -15.51 -3.57
C TRP A 69 -8.01 -14.39 -4.51
N SER A 70 -9.15 -14.62 -5.17
CA SER A 70 -9.83 -13.60 -5.97
C SER A 70 -10.35 -12.46 -5.08
N GLY A 71 -10.62 -11.29 -5.67
CA GLY A 71 -11.29 -10.19 -4.96
C GLY A 71 -12.68 -10.59 -4.46
N LYS A 72 -13.43 -11.36 -5.25
CA LYS A 72 -14.78 -11.85 -4.92
C LYS A 72 -14.76 -12.79 -3.71
N SER A 73 -13.91 -13.81 -3.72
CA SER A 73 -13.79 -14.76 -2.60
C SER A 73 -13.32 -14.09 -1.31
N PHE A 74 -12.46 -13.07 -1.42
CA PHE A 74 -12.04 -12.28 -0.25
C PHE A 74 -13.17 -11.42 0.30
N THR A 75 -13.99 -10.79 -0.55
CA THR A 75 -15.20 -10.07 -0.12
C THR A 75 -16.17 -11.00 0.61
N MET A 76 -16.44 -12.20 0.07
CA MET A 76 -17.31 -13.18 0.73
C MET A 76 -16.79 -13.59 2.12
N LEU A 77 -15.47 -13.71 2.29
CA LEU A 77 -14.87 -13.96 3.60
C LEU A 77 -15.12 -12.79 4.57
N LEU A 78 -14.91 -11.55 4.11
CA LEU A 78 -15.13 -10.37 4.94
C LEU A 78 -16.59 -10.25 5.38
N GLU A 79 -17.54 -10.51 4.49
CA GLU A 79 -18.97 -10.56 4.80
C GLU A 79 -19.25 -11.61 5.88
N LEU A 80 -18.75 -12.84 5.71
CA LEU A 80 -18.90 -13.91 6.70
C LEU A 80 -18.30 -13.54 8.08
N LEU A 81 -17.13 -12.88 8.10
CA LEU A 81 -16.51 -12.43 9.34
C LEU A 81 -17.35 -11.36 10.05
N ASN A 82 -17.94 -10.42 9.30
CA ASN A 82 -18.82 -9.40 9.86
C ASN A 82 -20.10 -10.04 10.44
N ASP A 83 -20.67 -11.03 9.74
CA ASP A 83 -21.89 -11.72 10.18
C ASP A 83 -21.64 -12.61 11.41
N ALA A 84 -20.51 -13.32 11.43
CA ALA A 84 -20.14 -14.21 12.53
C ALA A 84 -19.68 -13.46 13.79
N PHE A 85 -19.08 -12.28 13.62
CA PHE A 85 -18.52 -11.49 14.72
C PHE A 85 -19.06 -10.05 14.70
N PRO A 86 -20.34 -9.83 15.06
CA PRO A 86 -20.97 -8.51 15.02
C PRO A 86 -20.34 -7.49 15.99
N ILE A 87 -19.53 -7.98 16.94
CA ILE A 87 -18.75 -7.13 17.85
C ILE A 87 -17.63 -6.36 17.14
N ILE A 88 -17.20 -6.82 15.97
CA ILE A 88 -16.17 -6.18 15.14
C ILE A 88 -16.86 -5.11 14.27
N THR A 89 -16.84 -3.85 14.71
CA THR A 89 -17.61 -2.78 14.05
C THR A 89 -16.88 -2.09 12.89
N LYS A 90 -15.54 -2.13 12.88
CA LYS A 90 -14.70 -1.38 11.92
C LYS A 90 -14.07 -2.24 10.82
N LEU A 91 -14.51 -3.49 10.63
CA LEU A 91 -13.98 -4.33 9.56
C LEU A 91 -14.57 -3.91 8.20
N PRO A 92 -13.75 -3.75 7.15
CA PRO A 92 -14.23 -3.56 5.80
C PRO A 92 -15.15 -4.69 5.37
N LYS A 93 -16.20 -4.39 4.61
CA LYS A 93 -17.13 -5.39 4.08
C LYS A 93 -16.65 -5.96 2.75
N THR A 94 -15.83 -5.21 2.03
CA THR A 94 -15.36 -5.59 0.71
C THR A 94 -13.84 -5.53 0.58
N PHE A 95 -13.29 -6.30 -0.37
CA PHE A 95 -11.89 -6.20 -0.75
C PHE A 95 -11.48 -4.76 -1.11
N TYR A 96 -12.35 -4.03 -1.82
CA TYR A 96 -12.04 -2.68 -2.27
C TYR A 96 -11.94 -1.70 -1.08
N GLU A 97 -12.84 -1.80 -0.10
CA GLU A 97 -12.76 -1.00 1.12
C GLU A 97 -11.49 -1.32 1.92
N ALA A 98 -11.14 -2.60 2.07
CA ALA A 98 -9.90 -3.01 2.73
C ALA A 98 -8.66 -2.47 2.00
N TYR A 99 -8.63 -2.59 0.66
CA TYR A 99 -7.54 -2.06 -0.16
C TYR A 99 -7.46 -0.53 -0.10
N LYS A 100 -8.62 0.14 -0.08
CA LYS A 100 -8.70 1.60 0.04
C LYS A 100 -8.14 2.08 1.37
N LEU A 101 -8.45 1.43 2.49
CA LEU A 101 -7.88 1.75 3.80
C LEU A 101 -6.34 1.71 3.76
N ILE A 102 -5.77 0.65 3.21
CA ILE A 102 -4.33 0.48 3.05
C ILE A 102 -3.73 1.56 2.14
N LYS A 103 -4.45 1.91 1.06
CA LYS A 103 -4.05 2.98 0.14
C LYS A 103 -4.06 4.36 0.83
N ASP A 104 -5.10 4.67 1.58
CA ASP A 104 -5.27 5.96 2.27
C ASP A 104 -4.24 6.12 3.40
N LEU A 105 -3.80 5.01 3.99
CA LEU A 105 -2.69 4.97 4.95
C LEU A 105 -1.29 5.01 4.30
N GLY A 106 -1.20 5.16 2.97
CA GLY A 106 0.08 5.34 2.27
C GLY A 106 0.88 4.05 2.06
N PHE A 107 0.29 2.88 2.28
CA PHE A 107 0.90 1.59 1.98
C PHE A 107 0.87 1.24 0.47
N THR A 108 0.66 2.24 -0.40
CA THR A 108 0.72 2.07 -1.85
C THR A 108 2.14 1.78 -2.32
N CYS A 109 2.23 0.96 -3.37
CA CYS A 109 3.43 0.83 -4.19
C CYS A 109 3.05 1.07 -5.65
N GLU A 110 3.92 1.79 -6.35
CA GLU A 110 3.88 1.88 -7.80
C GLU A 110 4.77 0.76 -8.35
N THR A 111 4.32 0.09 -9.41
CA THR A 111 5.13 -0.91 -10.09
C THR A 111 5.46 -0.39 -11.48
N TRP A 112 6.75 -0.34 -11.80
CA TRP A 112 7.24 0.04 -13.12
C TRP A 112 8.01 -1.12 -13.73
N ASP A 113 8.01 -1.20 -15.05
CA ASP A 113 8.86 -2.15 -15.74
C ASP A 113 10.31 -1.66 -15.73
N ALA A 114 11.24 -2.59 -15.58
CA ALA A 114 12.66 -2.32 -15.52
C ALA A 114 13.37 -3.10 -16.63
N CYS A 115 14.46 -2.54 -17.12
CA CYS A 115 15.38 -3.28 -17.98
C CYS A 115 15.88 -4.53 -17.22
N PRO A 116 15.93 -5.72 -17.86
CA PRO A 116 16.47 -6.92 -17.22
C PRO A 116 17.92 -6.73 -16.74
N ASN A 117 18.70 -5.89 -17.44
CA ASN A 117 20.08 -5.52 -17.11
C ASN A 117 20.19 -4.27 -16.21
N ASN A 118 19.09 -3.79 -15.62
CA ASN A 118 19.03 -2.62 -14.72
C ASN A 118 19.47 -1.27 -15.32
N CYS A 119 19.55 -1.14 -16.64
CA CYS A 119 20.02 0.11 -17.25
C CYS A 119 19.02 1.28 -17.08
N ILE A 120 17.72 1.01 -17.25
CA ILE A 120 16.66 2.01 -17.20
C ILE A 120 15.39 1.45 -16.55
N LEU A 121 14.50 2.36 -16.15
CA LEU A 121 13.10 2.08 -15.81
C LEU A 121 12.23 2.57 -16.96
N PHE A 122 11.29 1.76 -17.43
CA PHE A 122 10.35 2.12 -18.50
C PHE A 122 9.24 3.02 -17.93
N LYS A 123 9.60 4.28 -17.65
CA LYS A 123 8.76 5.28 -16.98
C LYS A 123 8.91 6.64 -17.67
N ASP A 124 7.92 7.50 -17.47
CA ASP A 124 7.90 8.88 -17.97
C ASP A 124 8.13 8.92 -19.49
N LYS A 125 9.30 9.36 -19.96
CA LYS A 125 9.63 9.44 -21.39
C LYS A 125 9.88 8.07 -22.04
N ASP A 126 10.28 7.09 -21.23
CA ASP A 126 10.65 5.74 -21.69
C ASP A 126 9.50 4.74 -21.54
N LYS A 127 8.30 5.22 -21.17
CA LYS A 127 7.14 4.38 -20.82
C LYS A 127 6.65 3.53 -22.00
N ASP A 128 6.74 4.04 -23.22
CA ASP A 128 6.21 3.39 -24.43
C ASP A 128 7.28 2.60 -25.19
N LEU A 129 8.50 2.47 -24.63
CA LEU A 129 9.56 1.69 -25.23
C LEU A 129 9.38 0.19 -24.94
N ASP A 130 9.61 -0.62 -25.98
CA ASP A 130 9.60 -2.09 -25.92
C ASP A 130 11.02 -2.65 -25.68
N SER A 131 12.07 -1.85 -25.82
CA SER A 131 13.47 -2.25 -25.61
C SER A 131 14.28 -1.15 -24.92
N CYS A 132 15.36 -1.56 -24.25
CA CYS A 132 16.23 -0.64 -23.55
C CYS A 132 17.10 0.18 -24.52
N ILE A 133 17.11 1.51 -24.37
CA ILE A 133 17.97 2.40 -25.16
C ILE A 133 19.47 2.22 -24.94
N VAL A 134 19.88 1.62 -23.80
CA VAL A 134 21.30 1.45 -23.42
C VAL A 134 21.84 0.10 -23.88
N CYS A 135 21.13 -0.99 -23.57
CA CYS A 135 21.62 -2.35 -23.80
C CYS A 135 20.80 -3.14 -24.84
N HIS A 136 19.80 -2.50 -25.45
CA HIS A 136 18.91 -3.08 -26.47
C HIS A 136 18.12 -4.32 -26.04
N ALA A 137 18.16 -4.70 -24.75
CA ALA A 137 17.41 -5.82 -24.23
C ALA A 137 15.90 -5.55 -24.26
N SER A 138 15.12 -6.58 -24.56
CA SER A 138 13.66 -6.53 -24.54
C SER A 138 13.13 -6.19 -23.14
N ARG A 139 12.06 -5.38 -23.10
CA ARG A 139 11.27 -5.11 -21.90
C ARG A 139 10.50 -6.32 -21.42
N TYR A 140 10.10 -7.18 -22.35
CA TYR A 140 9.19 -8.31 -22.11
C TYR A 140 9.94 -9.63 -22.11
N LYS A 141 9.41 -10.61 -21.37
CA LYS A 141 9.93 -11.99 -21.38
C LYS A 141 9.82 -12.58 -22.78
N GLU A 142 10.85 -13.28 -23.21
CA GLU A 142 10.79 -14.10 -24.41
C GLU A 142 9.94 -15.34 -24.11
N LEU A 143 8.81 -15.48 -24.82
CA LEU A 143 8.01 -16.69 -24.75
C LEU A 143 8.69 -17.77 -25.59
N ASN A 144 9.49 -18.61 -24.92
CA ASN A 144 10.13 -19.84 -25.40
C ASN A 144 9.82 -20.20 -26.88
N GLY A 145 10.62 -19.68 -27.81
CA GLY A 145 10.78 -20.22 -29.16
C GLY A 145 9.72 -19.89 -30.22
N LYS A 146 8.73 -19.02 -29.97
CA LYS A 146 7.86 -18.51 -31.05
C LYS A 146 8.30 -17.10 -31.45
N VAL A 147 9.18 -17.06 -32.46
CA VAL A 147 9.37 -15.88 -33.31
C VAL A 147 7.99 -15.36 -33.72
N GLY A 148 7.81 -14.05 -33.62
CA GLY A 148 6.56 -13.35 -33.78
C GLY A 148 5.68 -13.91 -34.89
N LEU A 149 4.61 -14.58 -34.48
CA LEU A 149 3.37 -14.55 -35.23
C LEU A 149 2.54 -13.48 -34.53
N GLU A 150 2.52 -12.33 -35.19
CA GLU A 150 1.42 -11.37 -35.14
C GLU A 150 0.11 -12.15 -34.93
N ASN A 151 -0.68 -11.75 -33.91
CA ASN A 151 -2.07 -12.16 -33.63
C ASN A 151 -2.35 -12.97 -32.35
N ASN A 152 -1.37 -13.32 -31.51
CA ASN A 152 -1.69 -13.83 -30.18
C ASN A 152 -1.72 -12.68 -29.15
N ARG A 153 -2.93 -12.28 -28.77
CA ARG A 153 -3.27 -11.35 -27.68
C ARG A 153 -2.91 -11.93 -26.30
N GLY A 154 -1.71 -12.48 -26.16
CA GLY A 154 -1.13 -12.78 -24.85
C GLY A 154 -0.69 -11.47 -24.21
N GLU A 155 -1.03 -11.27 -22.95
CA GLU A 155 -0.54 -10.14 -22.16
C GLU A 155 1.00 -10.14 -22.19
N LYS A 156 1.62 -9.09 -22.76
CA LYS A 156 3.08 -8.96 -22.79
C LYS A 156 3.57 -8.84 -21.35
N GLU A 157 4.20 -9.89 -20.84
CA GLU A 157 4.70 -9.91 -19.46
C GLU A 157 6.09 -9.27 -19.38
N SER A 158 6.26 -8.25 -18.54
CA SER A 158 7.57 -7.62 -18.32
C SER A 158 8.62 -8.63 -17.83
N ALA A 159 9.83 -8.53 -18.37
CA ALA A 159 11.00 -9.32 -17.97
C ALA A 159 11.41 -9.03 -16.51
N LYS A 160 11.26 -7.79 -16.06
CA LYS A 160 11.59 -7.37 -14.70
C LYS A 160 10.71 -6.21 -14.26
N ARG A 161 10.17 -6.28 -13.04
CA ARG A 161 9.39 -5.21 -12.43
C ARG A 161 10.11 -4.61 -11.22
N MET A 162 10.09 -3.29 -11.11
CA MET A 162 10.56 -2.53 -9.96
C MET A 162 9.37 -1.99 -9.18
N ARG A 163 9.40 -2.11 -7.85
CA ARG A 163 8.39 -1.52 -6.96
C ARG A 163 8.95 -0.25 -6.34
N TYR A 164 8.27 0.87 -6.55
CA TYR A 164 8.59 2.16 -5.97
C TYR A 164 7.55 2.53 -4.90
N PHE A 165 8.04 2.99 -3.75
CA PHE A 165 7.21 3.48 -2.66
C PHE A 165 7.35 5.01 -2.60
N PRO A 166 6.32 5.77 -2.99
CA PRO A 166 6.42 7.23 -3.05
C PRO A 166 6.81 7.85 -1.70
N LEU A 167 7.97 8.51 -1.66
CA LEU A 167 8.52 9.07 -0.43
C LEU A 167 7.73 10.30 0.05
N LYS A 168 7.36 11.21 -0.86
CA LYS A 168 6.70 12.48 -0.51
C LYS A 168 5.42 12.27 0.30
N SER A 169 4.56 11.34 -0.11
CA SER A 169 3.31 11.03 0.61
C SER A 169 3.55 10.35 1.95
N ARG A 170 4.67 9.63 2.14
CA ARG A 170 5.02 8.96 3.40
C ARG A 170 5.67 9.90 4.43
N LEU A 171 6.34 10.94 3.95
CA LEU A 171 7.06 11.89 4.79
C LEU A 171 6.20 13.09 5.23
N LYS A 172 5.04 13.31 4.61
CA LYS A 172 4.05 14.26 5.10
C LYS A 172 3.46 13.73 6.42
N ARG A 173 3.88 14.29 7.55
CA ARG A 173 3.32 14.05 8.89
C ARG A 173 3.09 15.38 9.57
#